data_AF-A0AAN8UDH4-F1
#
_entry.id   AF-A0AAN8UDH4-F1
#
_cell.length_a   1.000
_cell.length_b   1.000
_cell.length_c   1.000
_cell.angle_alpha   90.00
_cell.angle_beta   90.00
_cell.angle_gamma   90.00
#
_symmetry.space_group_name_H-M   'P 1'
#
loop_
_entity.id
_entity.type
_entity.pdbx_description
1 polymer ?
#
loop_
_entity_poly.entity_id
_entity_poly.type
_entity_poly.pdbx_seq_one_letter_code
_entity_poly.pdbx_strand_id
1 'polypeptide(L)'
;MTKSFYSSLFFLSFVVALFEILPNVKGNILDDICPGSFFPPLCFQMLRNDPSISKGDTHGLLSTVLHIAQDNTTTTYKLVKSILKEPIKDPNMKAQMTNCLRNYNDAVD
;
A
#
# COMPACT_ATOMS: atom_id res chain seq x y z
N MET A 1 -55.25 -17.70 6.84
CA MET A 1 -54.31 -16.64 6.42
C MET A 1 -53.34 -16.21 7.52
N THR A 2 -53.77 -16.00 8.76
CA THR A 2 -52.93 -15.53 9.89
C THR A 2 -51.71 -16.39 10.22
N LYS A 3 -51.79 -17.72 10.17
CA LYS A 3 -50.64 -18.62 10.46
C LYS A 3 -49.45 -18.45 9.49
N SER A 4 -49.73 -18.11 8.24
CA SER A 4 -48.68 -17.86 7.22
C SER A 4 -47.92 -16.56 7.50
N PHE A 5 -48.66 -15.52 7.93
CA PHE A 5 -48.07 -14.23 8.31
C PHE A 5 -47.18 -14.35 9.55
N TYR A 6 -47.61 -15.08 10.60
CA TYR A 6 -46.78 -15.31 11.79
C TYR A 6 -45.49 -16.09 11.48
N SER A 7 -45.59 -17.09 10.60
CA SER A 7 -44.42 -17.85 10.14
C SER A 7 -43.43 -16.94 9.40
N SER A 8 -43.93 -16.12 8.46
CA SER A 8 -43.10 -15.19 7.67
C SER A 8 -42.42 -14.11 8.54
N LEU A 9 -43.12 -13.58 9.53
CA LEU A 9 -42.57 -12.63 10.51
C LEU A 9 -41.47 -13.25 11.40
N PHE A 10 -41.65 -14.52 11.80
CA PHE A 10 -40.63 -15.25 12.56
C PHE A 10 -39.36 -15.48 11.74
N PHE A 11 -39.50 -15.86 10.46
CA PHE A 11 -38.36 -16.00 9.55
C PHE A 11 -37.62 -14.67 9.33
N LEU A 12 -38.35 -13.56 9.15
CA LEU A 12 -37.74 -12.22 9.02
C LEU A 12 -36.98 -11.82 10.29
N SER A 13 -37.56 -12.06 11.47
CA SER A 13 -36.89 -11.78 12.74
C SER A 13 -35.62 -12.61 12.93
N PHE A 14 -35.63 -13.87 12.50
CA PHE A 14 -34.47 -14.75 12.56
C PHE A 14 -33.36 -14.31 11.60
N VAL A 15 -33.72 -13.86 10.40
CA VAL A 15 -32.76 -13.35 9.40
C VAL A 15 -32.10 -12.05 9.88
N VAL A 16 -32.87 -11.12 10.47
CA VAL A 16 -32.31 -9.87 11.03
C VAL A 16 -31.34 -10.16 12.18
N ALA A 17 -31.68 -11.10 13.07
CA ALA A 17 -30.80 -11.51 14.16
C ALA A 17 -29.48 -12.17 13.65
N LEU A 18 -29.51 -12.86 12.50
CA LEU A 18 -28.31 -13.42 11.88
C LEU A 18 -27.36 -12.35 11.31
N PHE A 19 -27.90 -11.22 10.82
CA PHE A 19 -27.07 -10.12 10.31
C PHE A 19 -26.28 -9.41 11.42
N GLU A 20 -26.76 -9.39 12.67
CA GLU A 20 -26.05 -8.79 13.81
C GLU A 20 -24.90 -9.65 14.34
N ILE A 21 -24.86 -10.95 14.00
CA ILE A 21 -23.83 -11.90 14.46
C ILE A 21 -22.66 -11.98 13.47
N LEU A 22 -22.85 -11.48 12.23
CA LEU A 22 -21.76 -11.44 11.26
C LEU A 22 -20.70 -10.44 11.76
N PRO A 23 -19.47 -10.88 12.06
CA PRO A 23 -18.41 -9.95 12.37
C PRO A 23 -18.28 -9.00 11.17
N ASN A 24 -18.24 -7.69 11.45
CA ASN A 24 -17.86 -6.71 10.45
C ASN A 24 -16.39 -6.94 10.13
N VAL A 25 -16.13 -7.90 9.24
CA VAL A 25 -14.81 -8.15 8.69
C VAL A 25 -14.52 -6.93 7.82
N LYS A 26 -13.91 -5.91 8.42
CA LYS A 26 -13.23 -4.88 7.63
C LYS A 26 -12.33 -5.64 6.66
N GLY A 27 -12.53 -5.41 5.37
CA GLY A 27 -11.69 -5.96 4.33
C GLY A 27 -10.22 -5.66 4.63
N ASN A 28 -9.32 -6.47 4.07
CA ASN A 28 -7.91 -6.18 4.21
C ASN A 28 -7.65 -4.79 3.64
N ILE A 29 -7.06 -3.89 4.43
CA ILE A 29 -6.76 -2.51 4.02
C ILE A 29 -5.96 -2.44 2.71
N LEU A 30 -5.22 -3.50 2.36
CA LEU A 30 -4.53 -3.59 1.07
C LEU A 30 -5.48 -3.67 -0.13
N ASP A 31 -6.64 -4.28 0.04
CA ASP A 31 -7.65 -4.39 -1.02
C ASP A 31 -8.24 -3.02 -1.36
N ASP A 32 -8.20 -2.07 -0.42
CA ASP A 32 -8.65 -0.69 -0.62
C ASP A 32 -7.56 0.20 -1.24
N ILE A 33 -6.28 -0.06 -0.93
CA ILE A 33 -5.16 0.84 -1.29
C ILE A 33 -4.43 0.38 -2.55
N CYS A 34 -4.03 -0.89 -2.61
CA CYS A 34 -3.11 -1.36 -3.65
C CYS A 34 -3.66 -1.29 -5.08
N PRO A 35 -4.97 -1.48 -5.35
CA PRO A 35 -5.53 -1.28 -6.68
C PRO A 35 -5.34 0.14 -7.24
N GLY A 36 -5.23 1.16 -6.38
CA GLY A 36 -5.00 2.54 -6.78
C GLY A 36 -3.53 2.89 -7.04
N SER A 37 -2.60 1.97 -6.77
CA SER A 37 -1.17 2.22 -6.98
C SER A 37 -0.76 2.08 -8.44
N PHE A 38 0.36 2.71 -8.82
CA PHE A 38 0.92 2.57 -10.18
C PHE A 38 1.28 1.12 -10.52
N PHE A 39 1.68 0.33 -9.52
CA PHE A 39 2.01 -1.08 -9.72
C PHE A 39 1.44 -1.95 -8.58
N PRO A 40 0.16 -2.38 -8.70
CA PRO A 40 -0.53 -3.11 -7.64
C PRO A 40 0.18 -4.36 -7.12
N PRO A 41 0.76 -5.23 -7.96
CA PRO A 41 1.46 -6.42 -7.47
C PRO A 41 2.60 -6.10 -6.51
N LEU A 42 3.36 -5.02 -6.78
CA LEU A 42 4.45 -4.59 -5.90
C LEU A 42 3.93 -4.00 -4.60
N CYS A 43 2.82 -3.26 -4.64
CA CYS A 43 2.17 -2.77 -3.42
C CYS A 43 1.81 -3.94 -2.49
N PHE A 44 1.11 -4.95 -3.01
CA PHE A 44 0.78 -6.15 -2.22
C PHE A 44 2.04 -6.86 -1.73
N GLN A 45 3.05 -7.03 -2.59
CA GLN A 45 4.30 -7.70 -2.22
C GLN A 45 5.04 -6.98 -1.09
N MET A 46 5.14 -5.65 -1.16
CA MET A 46 5.84 -4.83 -0.17
C MET A 46 5.10 -4.80 1.16
N LEU A 47 3.77 -4.71 1.11
CA LEU A 47 3.00 -4.43 2.32
C LEU A 47 2.45 -5.66 3.02
N ARG A 48 2.20 -6.79 2.34
CA ARG A 48 1.46 -7.96 2.91
C ARG A 48 1.91 -8.46 4.30
N ASN A 49 3.16 -8.23 4.68
CA ASN A 49 3.74 -8.68 5.96
C ASN A 49 3.84 -7.56 7.00
N ASP A 50 3.37 -6.35 6.70
CA ASP A 50 3.39 -5.21 7.62
C ASP A 50 2.37 -5.43 8.75
N PRO A 51 2.80 -5.30 10.03
CA PRO A 51 1.93 -5.56 11.17
C PRO A 51 0.73 -4.58 11.26
N SER A 52 0.85 -3.38 10.68
CA SER A 52 -0.20 -2.36 10.65
C SER A 52 -1.42 -2.81 9.85
N ILE A 53 -1.25 -3.72 8.89
CA ILE A 53 -2.37 -4.33 8.14
C ILE A 53 -3.29 -5.10 9.08
N SER A 54 -2.72 -5.99 9.89
CA SER A 54 -3.51 -6.82 10.82
C SER A 54 -4.24 -5.99 11.89
N LYS A 55 -3.72 -4.78 12.18
CA LYS A 55 -4.29 -3.84 13.15
C LYS A 55 -5.26 -2.84 12.53
N GLY A 56 -5.38 -2.80 11.20
CA GLY A 56 -6.11 -1.75 10.49
C GLY A 56 -5.56 -0.35 10.78
N ASP A 57 -4.27 -0.24 11.09
CA ASP A 57 -3.59 1.01 11.43
C ASP A 57 -3.12 1.72 10.15
N THR A 58 -3.96 2.62 9.65
CA THR A 58 -3.69 3.43 8.46
C THR A 58 -2.48 4.35 8.62
N HIS A 59 -2.26 4.89 9.82
CA HIS A 59 -1.15 5.80 10.10
C HIS A 59 0.17 5.04 10.17
N GLY A 60 0.19 3.88 10.82
CA GLY A 60 1.34 2.97 10.80
C GLY A 60 1.69 2.54 9.38
N LEU A 61 0.69 2.17 8.58
CA LEU A 61 0.88 1.78 7.19
C LEU A 61 1.44 2.93 6.32
N LEU A 62 0.92 4.15 6.48
CA LEU A 62 1.44 5.32 5.80
C LEU A 62 2.91 5.58 6.18
N SER A 63 3.24 5.48 7.47
CA SER A 63 4.62 5.62 7.95
C SER A 63 5.54 4.57 7.34
N THR A 64 5.12 3.31 7.26
CA THR A 64 5.88 2.24 6.60
C THR A 64 6.13 2.58 5.13
N VAL A 65 5.10 2.97 4.37
CA VAL A 65 5.22 3.28 2.94
C VAL A 65 6.21 4.44 2.71
N LEU A 66 6.11 5.51 3.51
CA LEU A 66 7.05 6.63 3.44
C LEU A 66 8.48 6.20 3.75
N HIS A 67 8.68 5.35 4.76
CA HIS A 67 10.00 4.82 5.10
C HIS A 67 10.59 3.97 3.97
N ILE A 68 9.80 3.05 3.39
CA ILE A 68 10.22 2.25 2.23
C ILE A 68 10.63 3.16 1.06
N ALA A 69 9.84 4.19 0.77
CA ALA A 69 10.15 5.15 -0.28
C ALA A 69 11.45 5.91 0.00
N GLN A 70 11.65 6.38 1.23
CA GLN A 70 12.85 7.09 1.65
C GLN A 70 14.10 6.20 1.57
N ASP A 71 14.01 4.95 2.02
CA ASP A 71 15.12 3.98 1.98
C ASP A 71 15.52 3.64 0.54
N ASN A 72 14.55 3.39 -0.33
CA ASN A 72 14.79 3.12 -1.74
C ASN A 72 15.39 4.33 -2.47
N THR A 73 14.90 5.53 -2.17
CA THR A 73 15.39 6.79 -2.73
C THR A 73 16.82 7.05 -2.27
N THR A 74 17.10 6.88 -0.98
CA THR A 74 18.45 7.02 -0.40
C THR A 74 19.43 6.00 -0.98
N THR A 75 19.00 4.75 -1.13
CA THR A 75 19.82 3.69 -1.71
C THR A 75 20.15 3.99 -3.16
N THR A 76 19.17 4.45 -3.94
CA THR A 76 19.37 4.82 -5.34
C THR A 76 20.26 6.06 -5.49
N TYR A 77 20.09 7.07 -4.63
CA TYR A 77 20.99 8.23 -4.57
C TYR A 77 22.46 7.78 -4.38
N LYS A 78 22.71 6.89 -3.41
CA LYS A 78 24.05 6.37 -3.13
C LYS A 78 24.62 5.59 -4.33
N LEU A 79 23.80 4.79 -4.99
CA LEU A 79 24.19 4.04 -6.19
C LEU A 79 24.58 4.98 -7.34
N VAL A 80 23.71 5.92 -7.69
CA VAL A 80 23.95 6.91 -8.74
C VAL A 80 25.22 7.73 -8.45
N LYS A 81 25.39 8.17 -7.20
CA LYS A 81 26.59 8.86 -6.73
C LYS A 81 27.85 8.02 -6.89
N SER A 82 27.76 6.71 -6.64
CA SER A 82 28.88 5.79 -6.84
C SER A 82 29.23 5.65 -8.32
N ILE A 83 28.23 5.46 -9.19
CA ILE A 83 28.44 5.33 -10.64
C ILE A 83 29.08 6.60 -11.22
N LEU A 84 28.69 7.78 -10.75
CA LEU A 84 29.25 9.06 -11.20
C LEU A 84 30.72 9.29 -10.81
N LYS A 85 31.27 8.50 -9.87
CA LYS A 85 32.71 8.55 -9.56
C LYS A 85 33.56 7.84 -10.62
N GLU A 86 32.96 6.92 -11.38
CA GLU A 86 33.64 6.18 -12.42
C GLU A 86 33.72 7.00 -13.73
N PRO A 87 34.74 6.78 -14.58
CA PRO A 87 34.83 7.43 -15.88
C PRO A 87 33.67 7.05 -16.81
N ILE A 88 32.78 7.99 -17.10
CA ILE A 88 31.68 7.83 -18.07
C ILE A 88 32.10 8.46 -19.40
N LYS A 89 32.24 7.63 -20.45
CA LYS A 89 32.70 8.06 -21.79
C LYS A 89 31.65 8.87 -22.55
N ASP A 90 30.38 8.50 -22.42
CA ASP A 90 29.28 9.19 -23.09
C ASP A 90 28.85 10.43 -22.29
N PRO A 91 29.02 11.65 -22.84
CA PRO A 91 28.62 12.88 -22.15
C PRO A 91 27.11 12.96 -21.89
N ASN A 92 26.28 12.36 -22.75
CA ASN A 92 24.83 12.35 -22.55
C ASN A 92 24.45 11.49 -21.34
N MET A 93 25.04 10.31 -21.23
CA MET A 93 24.86 9.43 -20.07
C MET A 93 25.32 10.12 -18.77
N LYS A 94 26.46 10.81 -18.79
CA LYS A 94 26.95 11.57 -17.63
C LYS A 94 25.96 12.67 -17.21
N ALA A 95 25.41 13.41 -18.17
CA ALA A 95 24.43 14.47 -17.89
C ALA A 95 23.12 13.90 -17.32
N GLN A 96 22.61 12.79 -17.90
CA GLN A 96 21.42 12.10 -17.40
C GLN A 96 21.62 11.60 -15.96
N MET A 97 22.74 10.94 -15.68
CA MET A 97 23.04 10.42 -14.35
C MET A 97 23.21 11.55 -13.32
N THR A 98 23.75 12.70 -13.73
CA THR A 98 23.84 13.91 -12.88
C THR A 98 22.45 14.48 -12.55
N ASN A 99 21.54 14.49 -13.53
CA ASN A 99 20.15 14.90 -13.29
C ASN A 99 19.41 13.92 -12.38
N CYS A 100 19.60 12.61 -12.58
CA CYS A 100 19.07 11.60 -11.66
C CYS A 100 19.57 11.86 -10.24
N LEU A 101 20.88 12.10 -10.05
CA LEU A 101 21.44 12.35 -8.72
C LEU A 101 20.76 13.53 -8.03
N ARG A 102 20.53 14.62 -8.76
CA ARG A 102 19.83 15.81 -8.24
C ARG A 102 18.39 15.49 -7.84
N ASN A 103 17.62 14.85 -8.72
CA ASN A 103 16.23 14.48 -8.42
C ASN A 103 16.13 13.53 -7.21
N TYR A 104 17.07 12.59 -7.08
CA TYR A 104 17.13 11.70 -5.92
C TYR A 104 17.58 12.41 -4.64
N ASN A 105 18.40 13.47 -4.74
CA ASN A 105 18.74 14.31 -3.59
C ASN A 105 17.49 15.06 -3.10
N ASP A 106 16.79 15.72 -4.03
CA ASP A 106 15.59 16.50 -3.75
C ASP A 106 14.45 15.62 -3.19
N ALA A 107 14.41 14.33 -3.54
CA ALA A 107 13.42 13.38 -3.03
C ALA A 107 13.79 12.76 -1.67
N VAL A 108 15.03 12.90 -1.22
CA VAL A 108 15.48 12.47 0.13
C VAL A 108 15.22 13.56 1.17
N ASP A 109 15.33 14.84 0.76
CA ASP A 109 15.11 16.03 1.60
C ASP A 109 13.64 16.21 1.99
#